data_AF-A0A4V1ZX94-F1
#
_entry.id   AF-A0A4V1ZX94-F1
#
_cell.length_a   1.000
_cell.length_b   1.000
_cell.length_c   1.000
_cell.angle_alpha   90.00
_cell.angle_beta   90.00
_cell.angle_gamma   90.00
#
_symmetry.space_group_name_H-M   'P 1'
#
loop_
_entity.id
_entity.type
_entity.pdbx_description
1 polymer ?
#
loop_
_entity_poly.entity_id
_entity_poly.type
_entity_poly.pdbx_seq_one_letter_code
_entity_poly.pdbx_strand_id
1 'polypeptide(L)'
;MKIPLRSLLCAALLGFATTAQAQDDPNAAPGNDEIIVTGDLKEEPPRRPLQPETAKTSKALASDAGIFARCLNDSSLALQRSVVEGHFRDRKTQMALDRLIRSHQGCYPRYHVPMRTKIGHFGICNPEMAGATRGYVDVVAGKADFKSEMSVCRALYDRLALVEEVLHVYAPHFMLTPADTLNKETIARFRAREAVRGKFRSPMDRRFYNTIACMVQLAPQESVRLVRTRSSTEGETQLRNQIIAKASYCTNNAEKVSVDPPQFRGYVADALYHWTIAAKNVETLIPIELSAR
;
A
#
# COMPACT_ATOMS: atom_id res chain seq x y z
N MET A 1 -36.41 -39.35 13.30
CA MET A 1 -35.01 -39.44 13.81
C MET A 1 -34.77 -38.28 14.76
N LYS A 2 -34.52 -38.56 16.03
CA LYS A 2 -34.28 -37.55 17.10
C LYS A 2 -32.77 -37.39 17.29
N ILE A 3 -32.26 -36.17 17.18
CA ILE A 3 -30.84 -35.83 17.41
C ILE A 3 -30.72 -35.26 18.84
N PRO A 4 -29.81 -35.76 19.70
CA PRO A 4 -29.70 -35.28 21.06
C PRO A 4 -28.84 -34.01 21.15
N LEU A 5 -29.36 -33.06 21.92
CA LEU A 5 -28.75 -31.81 22.35
C LEU A 5 -27.61 -32.11 23.32
N ARG A 6 -26.36 -31.71 23.01
CA ARG A 6 -25.23 -31.75 23.95
C ARG A 6 -24.92 -30.34 24.43
N SER A 7 -25.20 -30.11 25.71
CA SER A 7 -24.80 -28.92 26.46
C SER A 7 -23.28 -28.78 26.52
N LEU A 8 -22.77 -27.59 26.22
CA LEU A 8 -21.38 -27.19 26.42
C LEU A 8 -21.30 -26.24 27.62
N LEU A 9 -20.55 -26.67 28.64
CA LEU A 9 -20.16 -25.84 29.78
C LEU A 9 -19.21 -24.73 29.30
N CYS A 10 -19.57 -23.47 29.53
CA CYS A 10 -18.64 -22.34 29.46
C CYS A 10 -17.93 -22.18 30.80
N ALA A 11 -16.62 -22.42 30.81
CA ALA A 11 -15.74 -22.03 31.90
C ALA A 11 -15.47 -20.52 31.82
N ALA A 12 -15.84 -19.78 32.87
CA ALA A 12 -15.52 -18.37 33.02
C ALA A 12 -14.08 -18.21 33.50
N LEU A 13 -13.22 -17.58 32.68
CA LEU A 13 -11.90 -17.11 33.07
C LEU A 13 -12.00 -15.66 33.54
N LEU A 14 -11.88 -15.46 34.85
CA LEU A 14 -11.71 -14.14 35.48
C LEU A 14 -10.27 -13.66 35.21
N GLY A 15 -10.10 -12.70 34.31
CA GLY A 15 -8.85 -11.98 34.10
C GLY A 15 -8.77 -10.77 35.05
N PHE A 16 -7.77 -10.75 35.92
CA PHE A 16 -7.44 -9.59 36.75
C PHE A 16 -6.88 -8.46 35.86
N ALA A 17 -7.55 -7.31 35.85
CA ALA A 17 -7.01 -6.09 35.25
C ALA A 17 -5.98 -5.48 36.20
N THR A 18 -4.73 -5.40 35.76
CA THR A 18 -3.69 -4.60 36.44
C THR A 18 -3.93 -3.13 36.13
N THR A 19 -4.22 -2.34 37.15
CA THR A 19 -4.27 -0.88 37.05
C THR A 19 -2.86 -0.34 36.83
N ALA A 20 -2.64 0.32 35.70
CA ALA A 20 -1.41 1.08 35.47
C ALA A 20 -1.35 2.23 36.48
N GLN A 21 -0.32 2.24 37.33
CA GLN A 21 -0.04 3.38 38.19
C GLN A 21 0.55 4.50 37.34
N ALA A 22 -0.13 5.64 37.31
CA ALA A 22 0.46 6.90 36.90
C ALA A 22 1.58 7.24 37.89
N GLN A 23 2.77 7.58 37.38
CA GLN A 23 3.86 8.06 38.21
C GLN A 23 3.59 9.52 38.52
N ASP A 24 3.20 9.80 39.77
CA ASP A 24 3.12 11.16 40.29
C ASP A 24 4.55 11.69 40.45
N ASP A 25 4.91 12.71 39.66
CA ASP A 25 6.14 13.47 39.84
C ASP A 25 5.92 14.49 40.99
N PRO A 26 6.60 14.34 42.15
CA PRO A 26 6.35 15.18 43.32
C PRO A 26 6.83 16.64 43.16
N ASN A 27 7.42 17.02 42.01
CA ASN A 27 7.92 18.36 41.75
C ASN A 27 7.05 19.20 40.78
N ALA A 28 5.84 18.76 40.44
CA ALA A 28 4.95 19.54 39.57
C ALA A 28 4.42 20.78 40.31
N ALA A 29 4.94 21.96 39.96
CA ALA A 29 4.46 23.24 40.47
C ALA A 29 3.01 23.51 39.98
N PRO A 30 2.11 24.02 40.84
CA PRO A 30 0.74 24.31 40.46
C PRO A 30 0.67 25.65 39.70
N GLY A 31 0.51 25.61 38.38
CA GLY A 31 0.29 26.83 37.62
C GLY A 31 0.29 26.63 36.10
N ASN A 32 -0.89 26.83 35.51
CA ASN A 32 -1.22 26.87 34.08
C ASN A 32 -1.23 25.53 33.32
N ASP A 33 -2.45 25.03 33.07
CA ASP A 33 -2.79 23.92 32.17
C ASP A 33 -2.54 24.27 30.69
N GLU A 34 -1.35 24.76 30.35
CA GLU A 34 -0.91 24.87 28.97
C GLU A 34 -0.04 23.65 28.65
N ILE A 35 -0.64 22.64 28.03
CA ILE A 35 0.11 21.51 27.47
C ILE A 35 0.85 22.03 26.22
N ILE A 36 2.02 22.63 26.44
CA ILE A 36 2.93 23.00 25.36
C ILE A 36 3.63 21.72 24.90
N VAL A 37 3.12 21.13 23.82
CA VAL A 37 3.81 20.06 23.10
C VAL A 37 4.95 20.69 22.30
N THR A 38 6.12 20.87 22.92
CA THR A 38 7.35 21.24 22.20
C THR A 38 7.88 20.01 21.46
N GLY A 39 7.46 19.84 20.21
CA GLY A 39 8.11 18.90 19.29
C GLY A 39 9.39 19.53 18.74
N ASP A 40 10.54 18.92 18.99
CA ASP A 40 11.81 19.37 18.45
C ASP A 40 11.83 19.09 16.92
N LEU A 41 11.52 20.11 16.11
CA LEU A 41 11.47 20.02 14.64
C LEU A 41 12.85 19.79 13.98
N LYS A 42 13.92 19.66 14.77
CA LYS A 42 15.31 19.63 14.29
C LYS A 42 15.93 18.24 14.21
N GLU A 43 15.33 17.21 14.79
CA GLU A 43 15.84 15.85 14.57
C GLU A 43 15.40 15.34 13.20
N GLU A 44 16.29 15.42 12.22
CA GLU A 44 16.12 14.68 10.98
C GLU A 44 16.00 13.19 11.33
N PRO A 45 14.89 12.52 10.96
CA PRO A 45 14.71 11.12 11.30
C PRO A 45 15.86 10.31 10.69
N PRO A 46 16.54 9.45 11.48
CA PRO A 46 17.69 8.71 11.01
C PRO A 46 17.30 7.80 9.84
N ARG A 47 17.81 8.17 8.65
CA ARG A 47 17.53 7.50 7.39
C ARG A 47 18.34 6.19 7.36
N ARG A 48 17.68 5.03 7.42
CA ARG A 48 18.26 3.79 6.90
C ARG A 48 17.86 3.70 5.43
N PRO A 49 18.65 4.25 4.49
CA PRO A 49 18.31 4.15 3.08
C PRO A 49 18.23 2.67 2.72
N LEU A 50 17.28 2.32 1.87
CA LEU A 50 17.35 1.07 1.14
C LEU A 50 18.73 0.92 0.51
N GLN A 51 19.16 -0.32 0.29
CA GLN A 51 20.34 -0.57 -0.53
C GLN A 51 20.17 0.20 -1.85
N PRO A 52 21.17 0.99 -2.28
CA PRO A 52 21.02 1.92 -3.40
C PRO A 52 20.46 1.25 -4.66
N GLU A 53 20.86 0.02 -4.93
CA GLU A 53 20.40 -0.75 -6.10
C GLU A 53 18.93 -1.19 -6.01
N THR A 54 18.43 -1.53 -4.81
CA THR A 54 17.01 -1.84 -4.62
C THR A 54 16.16 -0.58 -4.79
N ALA A 55 16.59 0.54 -4.21
CA ALA A 55 15.90 1.82 -4.39
C ALA A 55 15.84 2.23 -5.86
N LYS A 56 16.96 2.07 -6.59
CA LYS A 56 17.04 2.35 -8.03
C LYS A 56 16.12 1.44 -8.83
N THR A 57 16.10 0.15 -8.52
CA THR A 57 15.25 -0.84 -9.19
C THR A 57 13.77 -0.55 -8.94
N SER A 58 13.37 -0.35 -7.68
CA SER A 58 12.00 0.04 -7.32
C SER A 58 11.55 1.29 -8.07
N LYS A 59 12.40 2.34 -8.09
CA LYS A 59 12.12 3.59 -8.81
C LYS A 59 11.94 3.35 -10.32
N ALA A 60 12.77 2.52 -10.94
CA ALA A 60 12.64 2.18 -12.35
C ALA A 60 11.35 1.40 -12.64
N LEU A 61 11.00 0.42 -11.82
CA LEU A 61 9.76 -0.35 -11.97
C LEU A 61 8.53 0.51 -11.78
N ALA A 62 8.52 1.38 -10.78
CA ALA A 62 7.42 2.32 -10.55
C ALA A 62 7.26 3.32 -11.69
N SER A 63 8.38 3.81 -12.25
CA SER A 63 8.36 4.69 -13.43
C SER A 63 7.72 4.00 -14.63
N ASP A 64 8.14 2.77 -14.94
CA ASP A 64 7.61 1.99 -16.06
C ASP A 64 6.13 1.64 -15.86
N ALA A 65 5.77 1.21 -14.65
CA ALA A 65 4.39 0.91 -14.29
C ALA A 65 3.48 2.14 -14.44
N GLY A 66 3.97 3.33 -14.05
CA GLY A 66 3.25 4.58 -14.23
C GLY A 66 3.09 4.99 -15.70
N ILE A 67 4.10 4.75 -16.55
CA ILE A 67 3.98 4.95 -18.00
C ILE A 67 2.91 4.02 -18.57
N PHE A 68 2.95 2.75 -18.19
CA PHE A 68 1.96 1.76 -18.61
C PHE A 68 0.54 2.18 -18.21
N ALA A 69 0.32 2.52 -16.94
CA ALA A 69 -1.00 2.89 -16.42
C ALA A 69 -1.60 4.10 -17.16
N ARG A 70 -0.81 5.17 -17.37
CA ARG A 70 -1.26 6.37 -18.12
C ARG A 70 -1.51 6.13 -19.61
N CYS A 71 -0.86 5.12 -20.20
CA CYS A 71 -1.04 4.80 -21.61
C CYS A 71 -2.31 3.97 -21.87
N LEU A 72 -2.90 3.37 -20.84
CA LEU A 72 -4.17 2.67 -20.98
C LEU A 72 -5.29 3.64 -21.34
N ASN A 73 -6.18 3.20 -22.22
CA ASN A 73 -7.40 3.91 -22.58
C ASN A 73 -8.63 3.21 -21.96
N ASP A 74 -9.82 3.75 -22.25
CA ASP A 74 -11.08 3.23 -21.72
C ASP A 74 -11.54 1.90 -22.37
N SER A 75 -10.77 1.30 -23.28
CA SER A 75 -11.17 0.05 -23.96
C SER A 75 -11.00 -1.21 -23.10
N SER A 76 -10.60 -1.08 -21.84
CA SER A 76 -10.30 -2.22 -20.95
C SER A 76 -10.75 -2.02 -19.50
N LEU A 77 -11.83 -1.26 -19.29
CA LEU A 77 -12.38 -0.98 -17.96
C LEU A 77 -12.68 -2.25 -17.15
N ALA A 78 -13.20 -3.30 -17.79
CA ALA A 78 -13.48 -4.57 -17.10
C ALA A 78 -12.22 -5.25 -16.56
N LEU A 79 -11.11 -5.20 -17.31
CA LEU A 79 -9.82 -5.73 -16.87
C LEU A 79 -9.21 -4.84 -15.78
N GLN A 80 -9.21 -3.51 -15.98
CA GLN A 80 -8.73 -2.55 -14.98
C GLN A 80 -9.46 -2.72 -13.64
N ARG A 81 -10.80 -2.83 -13.67
CA ARG A 81 -11.62 -3.09 -12.48
C ARG A 81 -11.24 -4.40 -11.80
N SER A 82 -11.04 -5.47 -12.57
CA SER A 82 -10.62 -6.75 -12.01
C SER A 82 -9.24 -6.67 -11.33
N VAL A 83 -8.33 -5.84 -11.83
CA VAL A 83 -6.98 -5.67 -11.26
C VAL A 83 -7.00 -4.79 -10.00
N VAL A 84 -7.71 -3.67 -10.04
CA VAL A 84 -7.78 -2.67 -8.96
C VAL A 84 -8.57 -3.19 -7.76
N GLU A 85 -9.75 -3.78 -8.01
CA GLU A 85 -10.61 -4.34 -6.96
C GLU A 85 -10.10 -5.67 -6.41
N GLY A 86 -9.27 -6.36 -7.20
CA GLY A 86 -8.68 -7.63 -6.86
C GLY A 86 -7.42 -7.53 -6.00
N HIS A 87 -7.04 -8.65 -5.40
CA HIS A 87 -5.79 -8.78 -4.64
C HIS A 87 -4.68 -9.36 -5.54
N PHE A 88 -3.43 -8.91 -5.45
CA PHE A 88 -2.34 -9.34 -6.35
C PHE A 88 -2.03 -10.85 -6.31
N ARG A 89 -2.43 -11.55 -5.24
CA ARG A 89 -2.33 -13.02 -5.09
C ARG A 89 -3.58 -13.79 -5.51
N ASP A 90 -4.67 -13.10 -5.81
CA ASP A 90 -5.88 -13.73 -6.32
C ASP A 90 -5.70 -14.07 -7.81
N ARG A 91 -5.99 -15.33 -8.17
CA ARG A 91 -5.76 -15.84 -9.52
C ARG A 91 -6.53 -15.05 -10.59
N LYS A 92 -7.77 -14.63 -10.30
CA LYS A 92 -8.57 -13.83 -11.24
C LYS A 92 -7.90 -12.49 -11.52
N THR A 93 -7.43 -11.82 -10.46
CA THR A 93 -6.66 -10.56 -10.54
C THR A 93 -5.39 -10.72 -11.35
N GLN A 94 -4.60 -11.79 -11.10
CA GLN A 94 -3.37 -12.08 -11.83
C GLN A 94 -3.64 -12.31 -13.33
N MET A 95 -4.65 -13.10 -13.67
CA MET A 95 -5.03 -13.33 -15.06
C MET A 95 -5.54 -12.05 -15.74
N ALA A 96 -6.23 -11.17 -15.00
CA ALA A 96 -6.67 -9.89 -15.53
C ALA A 96 -5.49 -8.96 -15.82
N LEU A 97 -4.51 -8.87 -14.92
CA LEU A 97 -3.30 -8.05 -15.12
C LEU A 97 -2.47 -8.57 -16.31
N ASP A 98 -2.29 -9.90 -16.41
CA ASP A 98 -1.59 -10.52 -17.54
C ASP A 98 -2.28 -10.23 -18.88
N ARG A 99 -3.61 -10.35 -18.94
CA ARG A 99 -4.38 -10.00 -20.14
C ARG A 99 -4.30 -8.50 -20.47
N LEU A 100 -4.37 -7.64 -19.46
CA LEU A 100 -4.30 -6.19 -19.63
C LEU A 100 -2.96 -5.78 -20.25
N ILE A 101 -1.84 -6.29 -19.70
CA ILE A 101 -0.50 -6.02 -20.23
C ILE A 101 -0.33 -6.57 -21.66
N ARG A 102 -0.76 -7.81 -21.92
CA ARG A 102 -0.63 -8.43 -23.26
C ARG A 102 -1.46 -7.73 -24.32
N SER A 103 -2.67 -7.28 -23.98
CA SER A 103 -3.53 -6.53 -24.90
C SER A 103 -3.02 -5.10 -25.15
N HIS A 104 -2.16 -4.58 -24.28
CA HIS A 104 -1.61 -3.23 -24.36
C HIS A 104 -0.07 -3.26 -24.42
N GLN A 105 0.52 -4.20 -25.17
CA GLN A 105 1.97 -4.37 -25.24
C GLN A 105 2.72 -3.09 -25.68
N GLY A 106 2.10 -2.26 -26.52
CA GLY A 106 2.68 -0.97 -26.95
C GLY A 106 2.80 0.07 -25.83
N CYS A 107 2.04 -0.10 -24.75
CA CYS A 107 2.07 0.75 -23.57
C CYS A 107 3.05 0.29 -22.49
N TYR A 108 3.51 -0.96 -22.53
CA TYR A 108 4.29 -1.56 -21.44
C TYR A 108 5.78 -1.42 -21.72
N PRO A 109 6.52 -0.55 -20.99
CA PRO A 109 7.94 -0.35 -21.26
C PRO A 109 8.74 -1.64 -21.05
N ARG A 110 9.72 -1.87 -21.94
CA ARG A 110 10.54 -3.08 -21.94
C ARG A 110 9.68 -4.35 -22.02
N TYR A 111 8.56 -4.29 -22.74
CA TYR A 111 7.80 -5.48 -23.07
C TYR A 111 8.65 -6.40 -23.93
N HIS A 112 9.09 -7.50 -23.34
CA HIS A 112 9.72 -8.59 -24.05
C HIS A 112 8.69 -9.71 -24.12
N VAL A 113 8.29 -10.12 -25.33
CA VAL A 113 7.45 -11.31 -25.52
C VAL A 113 8.22 -12.47 -24.92
N PRO A 114 7.80 -13.01 -23.77
CA PRO A 114 8.56 -14.08 -23.15
C PRO A 114 8.44 -15.31 -24.04
N MET A 115 9.55 -15.91 -24.45
CA MET A 115 9.54 -17.01 -25.44
C MET A 115 8.63 -18.18 -25.05
N ARG A 116 8.39 -18.41 -23.74
CA ARG A 116 7.41 -19.40 -23.23
C ARG A 116 7.00 -19.09 -21.78
N THR A 117 6.17 -18.08 -21.52
CA THR A 117 5.60 -17.93 -20.17
C THR A 117 4.18 -18.48 -20.09
N LYS A 118 3.91 -19.16 -18.97
CA LYS A 118 2.57 -19.66 -18.61
C LYS A 118 1.59 -18.48 -18.54
N ILE A 119 0.32 -18.74 -18.85
CA ILE A 119 -0.78 -17.78 -18.65
C ILE A 119 -0.70 -17.20 -17.23
N GLY A 120 -0.80 -15.87 -17.10
CA GLY A 120 -0.72 -15.19 -15.80
C GLY A 120 0.67 -14.67 -15.43
N HIS A 121 1.69 -14.81 -16.28
CA HIS A 121 3.07 -14.40 -16.00
C HIS A 121 3.21 -12.96 -15.51
N PHE A 122 2.59 -11.99 -16.19
CA PHE A 122 2.68 -10.59 -15.76
C PHE A 122 1.77 -10.28 -14.57
N GLY A 123 0.86 -11.19 -14.21
CA GLY A 123 0.00 -11.07 -13.05
C GLY A 123 0.59 -11.60 -11.76
N ILE A 124 1.41 -12.66 -11.84
CA ILE A 124 2.12 -13.23 -10.70
C ILE A 124 3.38 -12.41 -10.39
N CYS A 125 4.12 -12.78 -9.32
CA CYS A 125 5.44 -12.18 -9.12
C CYS A 125 6.31 -12.46 -10.37
N ASN A 126 6.57 -11.40 -11.12
CA ASN A 126 7.54 -11.34 -12.20
C ASN A 126 8.83 -10.74 -11.60
N PRO A 127 9.76 -11.57 -11.11
CA PRO A 127 10.90 -11.11 -10.33
C PRO A 127 11.87 -10.31 -11.20
N GLU A 128 12.23 -9.12 -10.73
CA GLU A 128 13.28 -8.29 -11.28
C GLU A 128 14.42 -8.25 -10.26
N MET A 129 15.65 -8.48 -10.72
CA MET A 129 16.81 -8.57 -9.83
C MET A 129 17.37 -7.16 -9.58
N ALA A 130 17.36 -6.72 -8.33
CA ALA A 130 18.06 -5.49 -7.94
C ALA A 130 19.56 -5.78 -7.77
N GLY A 131 20.42 -4.98 -8.41
CA GLY A 131 21.89 -5.09 -8.29
C GLY A 131 22.54 -6.14 -9.19
N ALA A 132 21.77 -7.00 -9.87
CA ALA A 132 22.30 -7.97 -10.82
C ALA A 132 22.61 -7.32 -12.18
N THR A 133 23.55 -6.38 -12.21
CA THR A 133 24.27 -6.12 -13.46
C THR A 133 25.13 -7.34 -13.76
N ARG A 134 24.88 -7.97 -14.92
CA ARG A 134 25.83 -8.88 -15.58
C ARG A 134 27.22 -8.24 -15.55
N GLY A 135 28.11 -8.69 -14.66
CA GLY A 135 29.49 -8.21 -14.57
C GLY A 135 29.93 -7.57 -13.24
N TYR A 136 29.06 -7.41 -12.23
CA TYR A 136 29.50 -7.00 -10.89
C TYR A 136 30.08 -8.19 -10.10
N VAL A 137 31.25 -8.67 -10.52
CA VAL A 137 32.20 -9.23 -9.57
C VAL A 137 32.71 -8.04 -8.77
N ASP A 138 32.67 -8.10 -7.45
CA ASP A 138 33.42 -7.16 -6.62
C ASP A 138 34.88 -7.24 -7.08
N VAL A 139 35.36 -6.20 -7.78
CA VAL A 139 36.71 -6.14 -8.33
C VAL A 139 37.77 -6.15 -7.23
N VAL A 140 37.38 -5.87 -5.98
CA VAL A 140 38.27 -5.88 -4.83
C VAL A 140 38.31 -7.25 -4.15
N ALA A 141 37.17 -7.97 -4.09
CA ALA A 141 37.09 -9.26 -3.39
C ALA A 141 37.06 -10.50 -4.30
N GLY A 142 36.91 -10.35 -5.62
CA GLY A 142 36.77 -11.46 -6.57
C GLY A 142 35.57 -12.37 -6.30
N LYS A 143 34.64 -11.95 -5.44
CA LYS A 143 33.43 -12.69 -5.05
C LYS A 143 32.23 -11.87 -5.50
N ALA A 144 31.39 -12.46 -6.33
CA ALA A 144 30.05 -11.91 -6.57
C ALA A 144 29.29 -11.97 -5.23
N ASP A 145 28.96 -10.81 -4.66
CA ASP A 145 28.14 -10.74 -3.45
C ASP A 145 26.66 -10.93 -3.78
N PHE A 146 26.33 -12.17 -4.14
CA PHE A 146 24.97 -12.64 -4.38
C PHE A 146 24.04 -12.44 -3.17
N LYS A 147 24.56 -12.13 -1.96
CA LYS A 147 23.72 -11.86 -0.78
C LYS A 147 22.97 -10.52 -0.88
N SER A 148 23.38 -9.63 -1.78
CA SER A 148 22.70 -8.35 -2.03
C SER A 148 21.59 -8.43 -3.08
N GLU A 149 21.38 -9.59 -3.72
CA GLU A 149 20.36 -9.80 -4.74
C GLU A 149 18.96 -9.84 -4.09
N MET A 150 18.35 -8.67 -3.96
CA MET A 150 16.94 -8.58 -3.64
C MET A 150 16.13 -8.70 -4.92
N SER A 151 15.33 -9.75 -5.01
CA SER A 151 14.33 -9.89 -6.05
C SER A 151 13.11 -9.02 -5.70
N VAL A 152 12.73 -8.16 -6.62
CA VAL A 152 11.57 -7.27 -6.50
C VAL A 152 10.47 -7.76 -7.46
N CYS A 153 9.25 -7.97 -6.97
CA CYS A 153 8.15 -8.39 -7.82
C CYS A 153 7.59 -7.20 -8.63
N ARG A 154 7.79 -7.18 -9.95
CA ARG A 154 7.31 -6.10 -10.84
C ARG A 154 5.79 -5.95 -10.86
N ALA A 155 5.05 -7.06 -10.88
CA ALA A 155 3.59 -7.05 -10.95
C ALA A 155 2.90 -6.26 -9.81
N LEU A 156 3.58 -6.12 -8.66
CA LEU A 156 3.09 -5.27 -7.58
C LEU A 156 3.07 -3.80 -8.01
N TYR A 157 4.14 -3.31 -8.63
CA TYR A 157 4.24 -1.92 -9.12
C TYR A 157 3.25 -1.67 -10.24
N ASP A 158 3.12 -2.60 -11.19
CA ASP A 158 2.14 -2.49 -12.27
C ASP A 158 0.72 -2.35 -11.71
N ARG A 159 0.32 -3.20 -10.75
CA ARG A 159 -0.98 -3.09 -10.09
C ARG A 159 -1.14 -1.76 -9.36
N LEU A 160 -0.18 -1.37 -8.52
CA LEU A 160 -0.32 -0.17 -7.69
C LEU A 160 -0.35 1.11 -8.53
N ALA A 161 0.37 1.16 -9.65
CA ALA A 161 0.29 2.26 -10.61
C ALA A 161 -1.11 2.34 -11.27
N LEU A 162 -1.75 1.21 -11.56
CA LEU A 162 -3.13 1.19 -12.07
C LEU A 162 -4.13 1.76 -11.06
N VAL A 163 -3.97 1.44 -9.77
CA VAL A 163 -4.81 2.01 -8.71
C VAL A 163 -4.60 3.53 -8.63
N GLU A 164 -3.35 3.98 -8.65
CA GLU A 164 -3.00 5.40 -8.62
C GLU A 164 -3.65 6.15 -9.80
N GLU A 165 -3.54 5.60 -11.01
CA GLU A 165 -4.12 6.19 -12.21
C GLU A 165 -5.65 6.24 -12.16
N VAL A 166 -6.30 5.19 -11.64
CA VAL A 166 -7.75 5.18 -11.45
C VAL A 166 -8.22 6.30 -10.51
N LEU A 167 -7.46 6.61 -9.45
CA LEU A 167 -7.75 7.75 -8.60
C LEU A 167 -7.59 9.08 -9.34
N HIS A 168 -6.56 9.20 -10.19
CA HIS A 168 -6.36 10.40 -11.01
C HIS A 168 -7.49 10.62 -12.02
N VAL A 169 -7.93 9.58 -12.71
CA VAL A 169 -8.93 9.67 -13.78
C VAL A 169 -10.35 9.80 -13.21
N TYR A 170 -10.74 8.94 -12.26
CA TYR A 170 -12.13 8.82 -11.81
C TYR A 170 -12.43 9.54 -10.49
N ALA A 171 -11.41 10.07 -9.82
CA ALA A 171 -11.57 10.85 -8.60
C ALA A 171 -10.63 12.09 -8.54
N PRO A 172 -10.49 12.88 -9.63
CA PRO A 172 -9.48 13.95 -9.73
C PRO A 172 -9.66 15.05 -8.68
N HIS A 173 -10.88 15.28 -8.21
CA HIS A 173 -11.23 16.31 -7.24
C HIS A 173 -11.67 15.76 -5.88
N PHE A 174 -11.77 14.43 -5.73
CA PHE A 174 -12.23 13.85 -4.47
C PHE A 174 -11.20 14.09 -3.35
N MET A 175 -11.62 14.62 -2.22
CA MET A 175 -10.76 14.78 -1.06
C MET A 175 -11.34 13.95 0.07
N LEU A 176 -10.52 13.03 0.58
CA LEU A 176 -10.86 12.27 1.76
C LEU A 176 -10.47 13.09 3.00
N THR A 177 -11.39 13.22 3.94
CA THR A 177 -11.20 13.97 5.18
C THR A 177 -11.21 13.02 6.39
N PRO A 178 -10.72 13.46 7.56
CA PRO A 178 -10.85 12.67 8.79
C PRO A 178 -12.30 12.32 9.13
N ALA A 179 -13.27 13.20 8.80
CA ALA A 179 -14.69 12.93 9.01
C ALA A 179 -15.17 11.72 8.20
N ASP A 180 -14.62 11.50 7.00
CA ASP A 180 -14.96 10.36 6.15
C ASP A 180 -14.38 9.05 6.71
N THR A 181 -13.11 9.06 7.15
CA THR A 181 -12.36 7.85 7.55
C THR A 181 -12.55 7.45 9.01
N LEU A 182 -12.96 8.38 9.87
CA LEU A 182 -13.26 8.12 11.28
C LEU A 182 -14.76 7.87 11.53
N ASN A 183 -15.60 8.01 10.51
CA ASN A 183 -17.01 7.63 10.59
C ASN A 183 -17.16 6.11 10.82
N LYS A 184 -17.95 5.73 11.83
CA LYS A 184 -18.15 4.33 12.24
C LYS A 184 -18.68 3.43 11.11
N GLU A 185 -19.61 3.93 10.30
CA GLU A 185 -20.17 3.17 9.18
C GLU A 185 -19.16 3.01 8.05
N THR A 186 -18.40 4.07 7.73
CA THR A 186 -17.33 3.99 6.73
C THR A 186 -16.27 2.98 7.16
N ILE A 187 -15.87 2.98 8.44
CA ILE A 187 -14.95 1.99 9.01
C ILE A 187 -15.51 0.56 8.84
N ALA A 188 -16.79 0.36 9.15
CA ALA A 188 -17.43 -0.95 9.00
C ALA A 188 -17.43 -1.43 7.54
N ARG A 189 -17.77 -0.53 6.59
CA ARG A 189 -17.73 -0.82 5.15
C ARG A 189 -16.31 -1.15 4.66
N PHE A 190 -15.32 -0.37 5.08
CA PHE A 190 -13.91 -0.62 4.77
C PHE A 190 -13.46 -1.99 5.28
N ARG A 191 -13.71 -2.30 6.56
CA ARG A 191 -13.35 -3.58 7.19
C ARG A 191 -14.04 -4.76 6.52
N ALA A 192 -15.31 -4.64 6.16
CA ALA A 192 -16.05 -5.70 5.47
C ALA A 192 -15.42 -6.04 4.11
N ARG A 193 -15.01 -5.02 3.33
CA ARG A 193 -14.32 -5.21 2.05
C ARG A 193 -12.93 -5.83 2.22
N GLU A 194 -12.16 -5.32 3.16
CA GLU A 194 -10.82 -5.83 3.43
C GLU A 194 -10.82 -7.23 4.06
N ALA A 195 -11.88 -7.66 4.74
CA ALA A 195 -12.01 -9.05 5.18
C ALA A 195 -12.04 -10.03 4.00
N VAL A 196 -12.72 -9.66 2.91
CA VAL A 196 -12.82 -10.47 1.68
C VAL A 196 -11.52 -10.42 0.87
N ARG A 197 -10.97 -9.21 0.66
CA ARG A 197 -9.71 -9.01 -0.10
C ARG A 197 -8.50 -9.58 0.65
N GLY A 198 -8.45 -9.35 1.97
CA GLY A 198 -7.35 -9.67 2.85
C GLY A 198 -7.05 -11.15 3.01
N LYS A 199 -7.98 -12.05 2.65
CA LYS A 199 -7.78 -13.52 2.72
C LYS A 199 -6.59 -14.02 1.90
N PHE A 200 -6.17 -13.26 0.89
CA PHE A 200 -5.06 -13.61 0.02
C PHE A 200 -3.71 -13.01 0.46
N ARG A 201 -3.67 -12.14 1.47
CA ARG A 201 -2.45 -11.48 1.98
C ARG A 201 -1.57 -12.47 2.75
N SER A 202 -0.25 -12.42 2.53
CA SER A 202 0.68 -13.09 3.47
C SER A 202 0.64 -12.39 4.84
N PRO A 203 1.13 -13.02 5.92
CA PRO A 203 1.24 -12.35 7.22
C PRO A 203 2.03 -11.04 7.15
N MET A 204 3.11 -10.99 6.37
CA MET A 204 3.94 -9.81 6.19
C MET A 204 3.22 -8.70 5.40
N ASP A 205 2.63 -9.05 4.26
CA ASP A 205 1.85 -8.10 3.44
C ASP A 205 0.63 -7.57 4.20
N ARG A 206 -0.03 -8.41 5.00
CA ARG A 206 -1.14 -8.01 5.86
C ARG A 206 -0.71 -6.98 6.90
N ARG A 207 0.42 -7.21 7.60
CA ARG A 207 0.93 -6.23 8.58
C ARG A 207 1.25 -4.91 7.89
N PHE A 208 1.98 -4.96 6.78
CA PHE A 208 2.34 -3.76 6.02
C PHE A 208 1.10 -2.99 5.55
N TYR A 209 0.16 -3.67 4.89
CA TYR A 209 -1.07 -3.03 4.42
C TYR A 209 -1.94 -2.48 5.55
N ASN A 210 -2.10 -3.21 6.67
CA ASN A 210 -2.88 -2.72 7.80
C ASN A 210 -2.26 -1.45 8.40
N THR A 211 -0.93 -1.39 8.50
CA THR A 211 -0.21 -0.18 8.91
C THR A 211 -0.49 0.97 7.95
N ILE A 212 -0.36 0.77 6.64
CA ILE A 212 -0.64 1.82 5.64
C ILE A 212 -2.12 2.25 5.65
N ALA A 213 -3.06 1.31 5.76
CA ALA A 213 -4.49 1.61 5.83
C ALA A 213 -4.85 2.43 7.07
N CYS A 214 -4.20 2.16 8.21
CA CYS A 214 -4.29 2.97 9.42
C CYS A 214 -3.70 4.37 9.20
N MET A 215 -2.55 4.48 8.51
CA MET A 215 -1.95 5.78 8.19
C MET A 215 -2.87 6.63 7.30
N VAL A 216 -3.48 6.05 6.27
CA VAL A 216 -4.46 6.74 5.42
C VAL A 216 -5.70 7.15 6.21
N GLN A 217 -6.14 6.32 7.16
CA GLN A 217 -7.26 6.65 8.04
C GLN A 217 -6.98 7.92 8.87
N LEU A 218 -5.77 8.06 9.41
CA LEU A 218 -5.38 9.18 10.30
C LEU A 218 -4.87 10.42 9.55
N ALA A 219 -4.28 10.25 8.36
CA ALA A 219 -3.76 11.34 7.52
C ALA A 219 -4.35 11.30 6.09
N PRO A 220 -5.69 11.34 5.92
CA PRO A 220 -6.32 11.13 4.62
C PRO A 220 -6.01 12.26 3.63
N GLN A 221 -5.92 13.51 4.11
CA GLN A 221 -5.65 14.66 3.25
C GLN A 221 -4.22 14.63 2.70
N GLU A 222 -3.23 14.32 3.54
CA GLU A 222 -1.84 14.14 3.10
C GLU A 222 -1.71 12.95 2.16
N SER A 223 -2.47 11.88 2.39
CA SER A 223 -2.50 10.72 1.50
C SER A 223 -3.02 11.06 0.11
N VAL A 224 -4.11 11.83 0.02
CA VAL A 224 -4.63 12.36 -1.27
C VAL A 224 -3.60 13.27 -1.94
N ARG A 225 -2.98 14.18 -1.17
CA ARG A 225 -1.94 15.08 -1.70
C ARG A 225 -0.74 14.29 -2.20
N LEU A 226 -0.28 13.26 -1.46
CA LEU A 226 0.83 12.41 -1.85
C LEU A 226 0.56 11.80 -3.22
N VAL A 227 -0.57 11.11 -3.38
CA VAL A 227 -0.99 10.47 -4.63
C VAL A 227 -1.12 11.50 -5.77
N ARG A 228 -1.48 12.75 -5.48
CA ARG A 228 -1.54 13.81 -6.52
C ARG A 228 -0.19 14.43 -6.86
N THR A 229 0.75 14.46 -5.93
CA THR A 229 2.08 15.03 -6.14
C THR A 229 2.90 14.13 -7.06
N ARG A 230 3.70 14.74 -7.95
CA ARG A 230 4.62 14.00 -8.83
C ARG A 230 5.61 13.18 -7.99
N SER A 231 5.78 11.91 -8.35
CA SER A 231 6.71 10.97 -7.71
C SER A 231 8.15 11.45 -7.76
N SER A 232 8.96 11.05 -6.76
CA SER A 232 10.39 11.39 -6.66
C SER A 232 10.69 12.90 -6.59
N THR A 233 9.76 13.70 -6.07
CA THR A 233 9.98 15.13 -5.79
C THR A 233 10.20 15.35 -4.29
N GLU A 234 10.75 16.50 -3.92
CA GLU A 234 10.87 16.89 -2.50
C GLU A 234 9.50 16.94 -1.82
N GLY A 235 8.48 17.47 -2.50
CA GLY A 235 7.10 17.51 -1.98
C GLY A 235 6.53 16.11 -1.72
N GLU A 236 6.83 15.12 -2.56
CA GLU A 236 6.45 13.71 -2.29
C GLU A 236 7.13 13.18 -1.02
N THR A 237 8.43 13.45 -0.86
CA THR A 237 9.17 13.03 0.34
C THR A 237 8.66 13.70 1.61
N GLN A 238 8.35 15.00 1.55
CA GLN A 238 7.78 15.74 2.66
C GLN A 238 6.41 15.18 3.06
N LEU A 239 5.52 14.93 2.09
CA LEU A 239 4.19 14.36 2.35
C LEU A 239 4.27 12.95 2.93
N ARG A 240 5.18 12.10 2.43
CA ARG A 240 5.44 10.78 3.00
C ARG A 240 5.85 10.86 4.47
N ASN A 241 6.81 11.74 4.79
CA ASN A 241 7.26 11.94 6.17
C ASN A 241 6.16 12.49 7.07
N GLN A 242 5.32 13.41 6.56
CA GLN A 242 4.16 13.93 7.30
C GLN A 242 3.14 12.84 7.63
N ILE A 243 2.84 11.94 6.68
CA ILE A 243 1.94 10.80 6.93
C ILE A 243 2.51 9.90 8.02
N ILE A 244 3.80 9.53 7.92
CA ILE A 244 4.47 8.67 8.91
C ILE A 244 4.46 9.32 10.29
N ALA A 245 4.77 10.62 10.39
CA ALA A 245 4.79 11.35 11.65
C ALA A 245 3.39 11.48 12.29
N LYS A 246 2.37 11.86 11.50
CA LYS A 246 0.98 12.00 11.99
C LYS A 246 0.34 10.68 12.41
N ALA A 247 0.82 9.57 11.86
CA ALA A 247 0.28 8.25 12.09
C ALA A 247 1.29 7.30 12.77
N SER A 248 2.16 7.84 13.62
CA SER A 248 3.14 7.07 14.41
C SER A 248 2.50 5.95 15.23
N TYR A 249 1.27 6.16 15.71
CA TYR A 249 0.49 5.13 16.39
C TYR A 249 0.32 3.85 15.54
N CYS A 250 0.17 3.97 14.22
CA CYS A 250 0.01 2.84 13.30
C CYS A 250 1.27 1.97 13.17
N THR A 251 2.44 2.47 13.61
CA THR A 251 3.71 1.75 13.66
C THR A 251 4.09 1.36 15.09
N ASN A 252 3.14 1.37 16.02
CA ASN A 252 3.39 1.20 17.46
C ASN A 252 4.41 2.21 18.00
N ASN A 253 4.37 3.45 17.52
CA ASN A 253 5.28 4.54 17.89
C ASN A 253 6.76 4.19 17.66
N ALA A 254 7.07 3.41 16.63
CA ALA A 254 8.46 3.14 16.26
C ALA A 254 9.21 4.45 15.98
N GLU A 255 10.34 4.65 16.68
CA GLU A 255 11.21 5.83 16.52
C GLU A 255 11.75 5.98 15.09
N LYS A 256 11.92 4.85 14.39
CA LYS A 256 12.55 4.80 13.07
C LYS A 256 11.69 3.97 12.12
N VAL A 257 11.11 4.64 11.13
CA VAL A 257 10.33 4.02 10.06
C VAL A 257 11.03 4.28 8.74
N SER A 258 11.48 3.22 8.08
CA SER A 258 12.03 3.27 6.73
C SER A 258 11.13 2.49 5.80
N VAL A 259 10.83 3.08 4.64
CA VAL A 259 9.94 2.51 3.63
C VAL A 259 10.55 2.73 2.25
N ASP A 260 10.29 1.80 1.33
CA ASP A 260 10.55 2.02 -0.08
C ASP A 260 9.58 3.09 -0.63
N PRO A 261 10.05 4.25 -1.11
CA PRO A 261 9.16 5.34 -1.49
C PRO A 261 8.08 4.97 -2.52
N PRO A 262 8.42 4.33 -3.66
CA PRO A 262 7.40 4.02 -4.66
C PRO A 262 6.43 2.94 -4.18
N GLN A 263 6.90 1.91 -3.46
CA GLN A 263 6.02 0.91 -2.87
C GLN A 263 5.09 1.54 -1.82
N PHE A 264 5.62 2.37 -0.91
CA PHE A 264 4.82 3.09 0.09
C PHE A 264 3.71 3.91 -0.58
N ARG A 265 4.05 4.73 -1.57
CA ARG A 265 3.10 5.52 -2.35
C ARG A 265 2.01 4.64 -2.98
N GLY A 266 2.41 3.54 -3.62
CA GLY A 266 1.46 2.63 -4.25
C GLY A 266 0.48 2.01 -3.25
N TYR A 267 0.97 1.57 -2.09
CA TYR A 267 0.10 1.06 -1.03
C TYR A 267 -0.78 2.14 -0.39
N VAL A 268 -0.30 3.38 -0.28
CA VAL A 268 -1.14 4.53 0.09
C VAL A 268 -2.25 4.73 -0.94
N ALA A 269 -1.97 4.62 -2.24
CA ALA A 269 -2.98 4.70 -3.29
C ALA A 269 -4.01 3.57 -3.19
N ASP A 270 -3.58 2.31 -2.96
CA ASP A 270 -4.49 1.16 -2.73
C ASP A 270 -5.39 1.41 -1.51
N ALA A 271 -4.82 1.74 -0.35
CA ALA A 271 -5.60 2.03 0.84
C ALA A 271 -6.55 3.24 0.65
N LEU A 272 -6.09 4.31 -0.01
CA LEU A 272 -6.88 5.50 -0.30
C LEU A 272 -8.06 5.19 -1.22
N TYR A 273 -7.85 4.35 -2.24
CA TYR A 273 -8.92 3.86 -3.10
C TYR A 273 -10.02 3.13 -2.30
N HIS A 274 -9.63 2.21 -1.40
CA HIS A 274 -10.59 1.45 -0.60
C HIS A 274 -11.32 2.29 0.44
N TRP A 275 -10.64 3.26 1.06
CA TRP A 275 -11.30 4.24 1.91
C TRP A 275 -12.27 5.12 1.12
N THR A 276 -11.91 5.52 -0.10
CA THR A 276 -12.75 6.36 -0.96
C THR A 276 -14.06 5.66 -1.32
N ILE A 277 -14.02 4.42 -1.80
CA ILE A 277 -15.25 3.68 -2.15
C ILE A 277 -16.08 3.35 -0.90
N ALA A 278 -15.45 3.13 0.25
CA ALA A 278 -16.15 2.93 1.51
C ALA A 278 -16.85 4.22 1.99
N ALA A 279 -16.20 5.38 1.88
CA ALA A 279 -16.77 6.67 2.25
C ALA A 279 -17.94 7.04 1.34
N LYS A 280 -17.77 6.88 0.03
CA LYS A 280 -18.82 7.14 -0.98
C LYS A 280 -19.94 6.09 -0.99
N ASN A 281 -19.76 4.97 -0.30
CA ASN A 281 -20.68 3.82 -0.36
C ASN A 281 -20.96 3.33 -1.79
N VAL A 282 -19.92 3.27 -2.63
CA VAL A 282 -20.00 2.77 -4.02
C VAL A 282 -19.23 1.47 -4.16
N GLU A 283 -19.59 0.63 -5.12
CA GLU A 283 -18.89 -0.64 -5.33
C GLU A 283 -17.45 -0.42 -5.84
N THR A 284 -17.27 0.48 -6.80
CA THR A 284 -16.02 0.77 -7.51
C THR A 284 -16.01 2.23 -7.98
N LEU A 285 -14.84 2.82 -8.26
CA LEU A 285 -14.74 4.12 -8.96
C LEU A 285 -14.70 3.97 -10.48
N ILE A 286 -14.41 2.78 -11.00
CA ILE A 286 -14.24 2.54 -12.43
C ILE A 286 -15.62 2.35 -13.07
N PRO A 287 -15.97 3.12 -14.12
CA PRO A 287 -17.27 3.03 -14.76
C PRO A 287 -17.49 1.66 -15.40
N ILE A 288 -18.77 1.29 -15.54
CA ILE A 288 -19.16 0.12 -16.33
C ILE A 288 -19.06 0.52 -17.79
N GLU A 289 -18.46 -0.34 -18.61
CA GLU A 289 -18.44 -0.17 -20.05
C GLU A 289 -19.89 -0.14 -20.55
N LEU A 290 -20.36 1.04 -20.93
CA LEU A 290 -21.63 1.18 -21.62
C LEU A 290 -21.40 0.61 -23.01
N SER A 291 -21.67 -0.67 -23.19
CA SER A 291 -21.71 -1.31 -24.51
C SER A 291 -22.54 -0.41 -25.41
N ALA A 292 -21.89 0.27 -26.36
CA ALA A 292 -22.60 0.97 -27.42
C ALA A 292 -23.43 -0.09 -28.15
N ARG A 293 -24.75 -0.06 -27.94
CA ARG A 293 -25.71 -0.89 -28.66
C ARG A 293 -25.87 -0.35 -30.07
#